data_AF-A0A4R2L4E8-F1
#
_entry.id   AF-A0A4R2L4E8-F1
#
_cell.length_a   1.000
_cell.length_b   1.000
_cell.length_c   1.000
_cell.angle_alpha   90.00
_cell.angle_beta   90.00
_cell.angle_gamma   90.00
#
_symmetry.space_group_name_H-M   'P 1'
#
loop_
_entity.id
_entity.type
_entity.pdbx_description
1 polymer ?
#
loop_
_entity_poly.entity_id
_entity_poly.type
_entity_poly.pdbx_seq_one_letter_code
_entity_poly.pdbx_strand_id
1 'polypeptide(L)'
;MKIFINEKNVIVNEKDTAFEVRDFVKKDADIVVVNGFIIREDVELKENDRITLIIRGEIPNEEELEASLVSRHTPGVHERVKKACVGIAGLGGLGSNVAISLARIGIGKLLLVDFDVVEPSNLNRQQYFIKHIGMKKTEALADVLKNINPFVEVERKDLYLDESNIEDCFKEADIVVEAFDDPKCKANLVNTLLSKFPEKYIVAASGMAGYFSNNTIQTKRKLDKFYLVGDDTSEAALGCGLMAPRVAIAANHQANTVLRIILEEYEI
;
A
#
# COMPACT_ATOMS: atom_id res chain seq x y z
N MET A 1 14.61 20.89 24.25
CA MET A 1 14.90 20.32 22.91
C MET A 1 13.63 20.25 22.06
N LYS A 2 13.77 20.14 20.74
CA LYS A 2 12.63 20.04 19.82
C LYS A 2 12.28 18.56 19.59
N ILE A 3 11.02 18.19 19.76
CA ILE A 3 10.49 16.85 19.46
C ILE A 3 9.22 16.97 18.62
N PHE A 4 8.66 15.83 18.22
CA PHE A 4 7.38 15.74 17.52
C PHE A 4 6.39 14.96 18.38
N ILE A 5 5.24 15.55 18.70
CA ILE A 5 4.12 14.87 19.35
C ILE A 5 2.97 14.81 18.35
N ASN A 6 2.56 13.60 17.98
CA ASN A 6 1.60 13.35 16.90
C ASN A 6 1.97 14.15 15.63
N GLU A 7 3.24 14.07 15.21
CA GLU A 7 3.81 14.77 14.05
C GLU A 7 3.87 16.32 14.16
N LYS A 8 3.40 16.92 15.27
CA LYS A 8 3.49 18.36 15.51
C LYS A 8 4.75 18.70 16.30
N ASN A 9 5.45 19.75 15.86
CA ASN A 9 6.65 20.25 16.55
C ASN A 9 6.28 20.80 17.93
N VAL A 10 6.93 20.28 18.97
CA VAL A 10 6.77 20.74 20.35
C VAL A 10 8.16 20.95 20.98
N ILE A 11 8.29 22.02 21.76
CA ILE A 11 9.49 22.29 22.55
C ILE A 11 9.26 21.72 23.95
N VAL A 12 10.13 20.81 24.36
CA VAL A 12 10.15 20.18 25.70
C VAL A 12 11.46 20.51 26.41
N ASN A 13 11.56 20.28 27.71
CA ASN A 13 12.82 20.51 28.42
C ASN A 13 13.89 19.52 27.96
N GLU A 14 15.15 19.85 28.22
CA GLU A 14 16.22 18.85 28.09
C GLU A 14 16.02 17.79 29.18
N LYS A 15 16.01 16.51 28.77
CA LYS A 15 15.77 15.31 29.59
C LYS A 15 14.33 14.98 29.96
N ASP A 16 13.33 15.67 29.39
CA ASP A 16 11.94 15.23 29.56
C ASP A 16 11.79 13.78 29.05
N THR A 17 11.04 12.97 29.78
CA THR A 17 10.77 11.58 29.41
C THR A 17 9.48 11.43 28.60
N ALA A 18 9.32 10.29 27.95
CA ALA A 18 8.12 9.98 27.19
C ALA A 18 6.85 9.95 28.06
N PHE A 19 6.94 9.48 29.31
CA PHE A 19 5.80 9.47 30.24
C PHE A 19 5.53 10.84 30.85
N GLU A 20 6.54 11.67 31.09
CA GLU A 20 6.34 13.07 31.51
C GLU A 20 5.60 13.86 30.43
N VAL A 21 6.01 13.70 29.17
CA VAL A 21 5.32 14.30 28.02
C VAL A 21 3.89 13.78 27.89
N ARG A 22 3.67 12.47 28.08
CA ARG A 22 2.31 11.90 28.14
C ARG A 22 1.46 12.58 29.20
N ASP A 23 1.96 12.67 30.43
CA ASP A 23 1.20 13.18 31.57
C ASP A 23 0.86 14.67 31.42
N PHE A 24 1.71 15.42 30.71
CA PHE A 24 1.46 16.81 30.38
C PHE A 24 0.47 17.01 29.22
N VAL A 25 0.58 16.20 28.16
CA VAL A 25 -0.19 16.41 26.91
C VAL A 25 -1.49 15.63 26.87
N LYS A 26 -1.46 14.34 27.21
CA LYS A 26 -2.60 13.44 27.13
C LYS A 26 -2.49 12.39 28.24
N LYS A 27 -2.71 12.83 29.48
CA LYS A 27 -2.50 12.05 30.71
C LYS A 27 -3.18 10.68 30.71
N ASP A 28 -4.33 10.57 30.08
CA ASP A 28 -5.11 9.33 30.04
C ASP A 28 -4.69 8.37 28.91
N ALA A 29 -3.61 8.67 28.17
CA ALA A 29 -3.13 7.80 27.10
C ALA A 29 -2.61 6.45 27.63
N ASP A 30 -3.21 5.37 27.13
CA ASP A 30 -2.86 3.98 27.47
C ASP A 30 -1.58 3.49 26.77
N ILE A 31 -1.28 4.05 25.59
CA ILE A 31 -0.19 3.59 24.73
C ILE A 31 0.66 4.80 24.35
N VAL A 32 1.96 4.67 24.60
CA VAL A 32 2.98 5.62 24.16
C VAL A 32 3.84 4.94 23.10
N VAL A 33 3.87 5.51 21.91
CA VAL A 33 4.72 5.08 20.80
C VAL A 33 5.86 6.08 20.66
N VAL A 34 7.11 5.61 20.65
CA VAL A 34 8.30 6.43 20.39
C VAL A 34 9.01 5.88 19.15
N ASN A 35 9.19 6.72 18.14
CA ASN A 35 9.89 6.40 16.88
C ASN A 35 9.45 5.07 16.23
N GLY A 36 8.13 4.81 16.19
CA GLY A 36 7.61 3.58 15.60
C GLY A 36 7.32 2.44 16.57
N PHE A 37 7.82 2.53 17.81
CA PHE A 37 7.81 1.42 18.77
C PHE A 37 6.98 1.73 20.03
N ILE A 38 6.15 0.77 20.48
CA ILE A 38 5.41 0.93 21.74
C ILE A 38 6.36 0.74 22.92
N ILE A 39 6.54 1.76 23.74
CA ILE A 39 7.31 1.66 24.98
C ILE A 39 6.45 1.12 26.13
N ARG A 40 7.07 0.35 27.03
CA ARG A 40 6.43 -0.15 28.28
C ARG A 40 7.04 0.44 29.54
N GLU A 41 8.28 0.89 29.42
CA GLU A 41 9.03 1.57 30.46
C GLU A 41 9.31 2.98 29.96
N ASP A 42 9.53 3.89 30.89
CA ASP A 42 9.79 5.28 30.56
C ASP A 42 11.16 5.43 29.88
N VAL A 43 11.26 6.34 28.92
CA VAL A 43 12.48 6.59 28.15
C VAL A 43 12.76 8.08 28.09
N GLU A 44 14.03 8.45 28.27
CA GLU A 44 14.48 9.82 28.06
C GLU A 44 14.44 10.14 26.57
N LEU A 45 13.81 11.27 26.24
CA LEU A 45 13.65 11.70 24.85
C LEU A 45 14.91 12.38 24.34
N LYS A 46 15.09 12.35 23.03
CA LYS A 46 16.16 13.03 22.30
C LYS A 46 15.57 14.03 21.32
N GLU A 47 16.42 14.94 20.88
CA GLU A 47 16.04 15.90 19.84
C GLU A 47 15.60 15.17 18.57
N ASN A 48 14.46 15.60 18.01
CA ASN A 48 13.74 15.02 16.88
C ASN A 48 13.04 13.67 17.12
N ASP A 49 12.94 13.19 18.36
CA ASP A 49 12.11 12.03 18.65
C ASP A 49 10.64 12.29 18.31
N ARG A 50 9.96 11.24 17.83
CA ARG A 50 8.53 11.25 17.48
C ARG A 50 7.75 10.44 18.49
N ILE A 51 6.78 11.07 19.13
CA ILE A 51 5.91 10.47 20.15
C ILE A 51 4.48 10.45 19.64
N THR A 52 3.78 9.35 19.85
CA THR A 52 2.33 9.26 19.63
C THR A 52 1.64 8.72 20.87
N LEU A 53 0.58 9.42 21.30
CA LEU A 53 -0.17 9.14 22.52
C LEU A 53 -1.58 8.67 22.14
N ILE A 54 -1.93 7.44 22.52
CA ILE A 54 -3.18 6.79 22.10
C ILE A 54 -3.99 6.35 23.32
N ILE A 55 -5.28 6.73 23.35
CA ILE A 55 -6.28 6.19 24.27
C ILE A 55 -7.01 5.04 23.57
N ARG A 56 -7.13 3.89 24.22
CA ARG A 56 -7.77 2.70 23.65
C ARG A 56 -9.27 2.96 23.44
N GLY A 57 -9.73 2.71 22.22
CA GLY A 57 -11.16 2.82 21.86
C GLY A 57 -11.62 4.24 21.53
N GLU A 58 -10.77 5.25 21.68
CA GLU A 58 -11.03 6.59 21.18
C GLU A 58 -10.76 6.64 19.67
N ILE A 59 -11.70 7.20 18.90
CA ILE A 59 -11.44 7.58 17.50
C ILE A 59 -10.83 9.00 17.56
N PRO A 60 -9.55 9.17 17.20
CA PRO A 60 -8.92 10.48 17.22
C PRO A 60 -9.57 11.42 16.20
N ASN A 61 -9.36 12.73 16.37
CA ASN A 61 -9.71 13.70 15.33
C ASN A 61 -8.87 13.45 14.05
N GLU A 62 -9.26 14.08 12.95
CA GLU A 62 -8.65 13.83 11.62
C GLU A 62 -7.13 14.00 11.61
N GLU A 63 -6.60 15.10 12.16
CA GLU A 63 -5.16 15.36 12.23
C GLU A 63 -4.43 14.32 13.10
N GLU A 64 -4.99 13.99 14.26
CA GLU A 64 -4.45 12.96 15.15
C GLU A 64 -4.53 11.56 14.55
N LEU A 65 -5.54 11.27 13.73
CA LEU A 65 -5.71 10.00 13.04
C LEU A 65 -4.64 9.82 11.96
N GLU A 66 -4.39 10.85 11.14
CA GLU A 66 -3.33 10.79 10.13
C GLU A 66 -1.97 10.56 10.79
N ALA A 67 -1.64 11.33 11.84
CA ALA A 67 -0.43 11.15 12.62
C ALA A 67 -0.35 9.74 13.26
N SER A 68 -1.46 9.23 13.79
CA SER A 68 -1.52 7.90 14.44
C SER A 68 -1.33 6.76 13.45
N LEU A 69 -1.85 6.88 12.22
CA LEU A 69 -1.67 5.88 11.16
C LEU A 69 -0.19 5.71 10.77
N VAL A 70 0.61 6.76 10.93
CA VAL A 70 2.02 6.78 10.52
C VAL A 70 2.98 6.68 11.69
N SER A 71 2.47 6.79 12.93
CA SER A 71 3.23 6.71 14.19
C SER A 71 4.07 5.46 14.36
N ARG A 72 3.70 4.37 13.67
CA ARG A 72 4.39 3.06 13.70
C ARG A 72 5.36 2.86 12.55
N HIS A 73 5.45 3.81 11.63
CA HIS A 73 6.43 3.74 10.55
C HIS A 73 7.82 4.12 11.05
N THR A 74 8.85 3.58 10.39
CA THR A 74 10.22 4.04 10.59
C THR A 74 10.30 5.54 10.26
N PRO A 75 10.99 6.37 11.06
CA PRO A 75 11.12 7.80 10.80
C PRO A 75 11.60 8.11 9.37
N GLY A 76 11.00 9.10 8.71
CA GLY A 76 11.32 9.51 7.34
C GLY A 76 10.71 8.66 6.22
N VAL A 77 10.19 7.45 6.51
CA VAL A 77 9.52 6.61 5.50
C VAL A 77 8.21 7.24 5.04
N HIS A 78 7.38 7.71 5.98
CA HIS A 78 6.06 8.22 5.65
C HIS A 78 6.11 9.42 4.69
N GLU A 79 7.03 10.37 4.89
CA GLU A 79 7.15 11.56 4.04
C GLU A 79 7.46 11.21 2.57
N ARG A 80 8.21 10.13 2.33
CA ARG A 80 8.50 9.63 0.97
C ARG A 80 7.28 8.92 0.39
N VAL A 81 6.66 8.05 1.17
CA VAL A 81 5.47 7.29 0.77
C VAL A 81 4.27 8.19 0.47
N LYS A 82 4.06 9.24 1.27
CA LYS A 82 2.98 10.23 1.08
C LYS A 82 3.16 11.08 -0.19
N LYS A 83 4.37 11.18 -0.74
CA LYS A 83 4.63 11.91 -1.99
C LYS A 83 4.47 11.04 -3.24
N ALA A 84 4.45 9.72 -3.10
CA ALA A 84 4.44 8.81 -4.22
C ALA A 84 3.04 8.63 -4.83
N CYS A 85 3.00 8.52 -6.16
CA CYS A 85 1.82 8.18 -6.94
C CYS A 85 1.96 6.79 -7.56
N VAL A 86 1.04 5.88 -7.23
CA VAL A 86 1.07 4.50 -7.73
C VAL A 86 -0.17 4.21 -8.57
N GLY A 87 0.06 3.77 -9.81
CA GLY A 87 -0.99 3.25 -10.68
C GLY A 87 -1.19 1.75 -10.48
N ILE A 88 -2.44 1.30 -10.45
CA ILE A 88 -2.79 -0.13 -10.37
C ILE A 88 -3.68 -0.48 -11.56
N ALA A 89 -3.16 -1.32 -12.44
CA ALA A 89 -3.84 -1.81 -13.64
C ALA A 89 -4.47 -3.19 -13.35
N GLY A 90 -5.79 -3.21 -13.17
CA GLY A 90 -6.55 -4.38 -12.75
C GLY A 90 -6.72 -4.43 -11.23
N LEU A 91 -7.96 -4.56 -10.76
CA LEU A 91 -8.36 -4.53 -9.36
C LEU A 91 -8.99 -5.87 -8.94
N GLY A 92 -8.47 -6.95 -9.52
CA GLY A 92 -8.78 -8.32 -9.13
C GLY A 92 -8.10 -8.74 -7.83
N GLY A 93 -7.68 -10.01 -7.75
CA GLY A 93 -7.08 -10.56 -6.54
C GLY A 93 -5.78 -9.86 -6.16
N LEU A 94 -4.91 -9.58 -7.13
CA LEU A 94 -3.65 -8.89 -6.88
C LEU A 94 -3.87 -7.40 -6.57
N GLY A 95 -4.42 -6.65 -7.52
CA GLY A 95 -4.52 -5.19 -7.41
C GLY A 95 -5.32 -4.70 -6.20
N SER A 96 -6.41 -5.37 -5.84
CA SER A 96 -7.18 -4.99 -4.64
C SER A 96 -6.41 -5.21 -3.33
N ASN A 97 -5.61 -6.29 -3.24
CA ASN A 97 -4.72 -6.52 -2.10
C ASN A 97 -3.55 -5.51 -2.09
N VAL A 98 -2.96 -5.21 -3.25
CA VAL A 98 -1.90 -4.20 -3.35
C VAL A 98 -2.39 -2.83 -2.89
N ALA A 99 -3.56 -2.38 -3.36
CA ALA A 99 -4.14 -1.11 -2.99
C ALA A 99 -4.36 -0.99 -1.48
N ILE A 100 -4.88 -2.03 -0.84
CA ILE A 100 -5.06 -2.07 0.62
C ILE A 100 -3.71 -1.94 1.34
N SER A 101 -2.70 -2.72 0.93
CA SER A 101 -1.40 -2.70 1.58
C SER A 101 -0.73 -1.33 1.43
N LEU A 102 -0.81 -0.71 0.25
CA LEU A 102 -0.28 0.63 0.00
C LEU A 102 -1.04 1.72 0.79
N ALA A 103 -2.35 1.62 0.90
CA ALA A 103 -3.14 2.57 1.70
C ALA A 103 -2.81 2.47 3.20
N ARG A 104 -2.55 1.27 3.72
CA ARG A 104 -2.17 1.05 5.13
C ARG A 104 -0.82 1.67 5.49
N ILE A 105 0.11 1.76 4.55
CA ILE A 105 1.40 2.43 4.75
C ILE A 105 1.35 3.94 4.41
N GLY A 106 0.17 4.45 4.05
CA GLY A 106 -0.06 5.88 3.84
C GLY A 106 0.46 6.41 2.51
N ILE A 107 0.32 5.63 1.42
CA ILE A 107 0.63 6.11 0.06
C ILE A 107 -0.11 7.41 -0.24
N GLY A 108 0.56 8.33 -0.96
CA GLY A 108 0.00 9.63 -1.31
C GLY A 108 -1.22 9.52 -2.21
N LYS A 109 -1.01 8.94 -3.40
CA LYS A 109 -2.02 8.83 -4.46
C LYS A 109 -2.06 7.42 -5.05
N LEU A 110 -3.28 6.93 -5.28
CA LEU A 110 -3.56 5.69 -6.02
C LEU A 110 -4.39 6.02 -7.27
N LEU A 111 -3.88 5.62 -8.45
CA LEU A 111 -4.65 5.60 -9.69
C LEU A 111 -5.19 4.20 -9.90
N LEU A 112 -6.50 4.02 -9.77
CA LEU A 112 -7.18 2.73 -9.86
C LEU A 112 -7.82 2.57 -11.24
N VAL A 113 -7.40 1.57 -12.01
CA VAL A 113 -7.93 1.31 -13.35
C VAL A 113 -8.48 -0.11 -13.45
N ASP A 114 -9.79 -0.21 -13.68
CA ASP A 114 -10.50 -1.45 -13.95
C ASP A 114 -11.84 -1.13 -14.65
N PHE A 115 -12.34 -2.04 -15.47
CA PHE A 115 -13.60 -1.90 -16.19
C PHE A 115 -14.72 -2.78 -15.63
N ASP A 116 -14.38 -3.76 -14.81
CA ASP A 116 -15.32 -4.75 -14.30
C ASP A 116 -16.16 -4.23 -13.13
N VAL A 117 -17.19 -5.01 -12.82
CA VAL A 117 -18.00 -4.91 -11.62
C VAL A 117 -17.65 -6.03 -10.63
N VAL A 118 -17.99 -5.84 -9.36
CA VAL A 118 -17.80 -6.84 -8.31
C VAL A 118 -18.83 -7.95 -8.44
N GLU A 119 -18.37 -9.18 -8.55
CA GLU A 119 -19.22 -10.38 -8.60
C GLU A 119 -19.10 -11.23 -7.32
N PRO A 120 -20.10 -12.06 -6.97
CA PRO A 120 -20.00 -12.96 -5.81
C PRO A 120 -18.78 -13.89 -5.85
N SER A 121 -18.41 -14.38 -7.04
CA SER A 121 -17.26 -15.26 -7.25
C SER A 121 -15.91 -14.59 -6.94
N ASN A 122 -15.87 -13.25 -6.89
CA ASN A 122 -14.68 -12.46 -6.64
C ASN A 122 -14.33 -12.41 -5.14
N LEU A 123 -15.33 -12.53 -4.27
CA LEU A 123 -15.18 -12.37 -2.81
C LEU A 123 -14.26 -13.42 -2.17
N ASN A 124 -13.95 -14.51 -2.87
CA ASN A 124 -13.06 -15.55 -2.37
C ASN A 124 -11.58 -15.12 -2.29
N ARG A 125 -11.19 -14.01 -2.94
CA ARG A 125 -9.79 -13.56 -3.03
C ARG A 125 -9.58 -12.06 -3.28
N GLN A 126 -10.63 -11.33 -3.62
CA GLN A 126 -10.58 -9.89 -3.89
C GLN A 126 -11.08 -9.12 -2.67
N GLN A 127 -10.54 -7.93 -2.43
CA GLN A 127 -10.81 -7.14 -1.22
C GLN A 127 -12.12 -6.35 -1.31
N TYR A 128 -13.22 -7.06 -1.54
CA TYR A 128 -14.58 -6.52 -1.60
C TYR A 128 -15.47 -7.17 -0.53
N PHE A 129 -16.56 -6.49 -0.18
CA PHE A 129 -17.55 -6.99 0.76
C PHE A 129 -18.84 -7.35 0.03
N ILE A 130 -19.73 -8.11 0.68
CA ILE A 130 -21.06 -8.47 0.13
C ILE A 130 -21.83 -7.21 -0.31
N LYS A 131 -21.72 -6.11 0.44
CA LYS A 131 -22.35 -4.83 0.10
C LYS A 131 -21.88 -4.20 -1.22
N HIS A 132 -20.75 -4.66 -1.77
CA HIS A 132 -20.16 -4.12 -3.00
C HIS A 132 -20.56 -4.89 -4.25
N ILE A 133 -21.27 -6.01 -4.14
CA ILE A 133 -21.70 -6.79 -5.32
C ILE A 133 -22.51 -5.89 -6.26
N GLY A 134 -22.13 -5.85 -7.54
CA GLY A 134 -22.74 -5.03 -8.59
C GLY A 134 -22.16 -3.61 -8.73
N MET A 135 -21.32 -3.16 -7.80
CA MET A 135 -20.58 -1.90 -7.96
C MET A 135 -19.42 -2.08 -8.92
N LYS A 136 -18.99 -1.00 -9.57
CA LYS A 136 -17.71 -1.00 -10.30
C LYS A 136 -16.56 -1.31 -9.33
N LYS A 137 -15.60 -2.12 -9.74
CA LYS A 137 -14.46 -2.52 -8.88
C LYS A 137 -13.68 -1.31 -8.37
N THR A 138 -13.45 -0.32 -9.23
CA THR A 138 -12.82 0.97 -8.88
C THR A 138 -13.56 1.71 -7.77
N GLU A 139 -14.89 1.80 -7.85
CA GLU A 139 -15.76 2.46 -6.87
C GLU A 139 -15.80 1.69 -5.56
N ALA A 140 -16.02 0.38 -5.62
CA ALA A 140 -16.02 -0.51 -4.47
C ALA A 140 -14.69 -0.45 -3.72
N LEU A 141 -13.56 -0.47 -4.44
CA LEU A 141 -12.24 -0.39 -3.81
C LEU A 141 -12.00 0.98 -3.19
N ALA A 142 -12.41 2.08 -3.84
CA ALA A 142 -12.30 3.41 -3.23
C ALA A 142 -13.11 3.54 -1.93
N ASP A 143 -14.31 2.93 -1.85
CA ASP A 143 -15.06 2.84 -0.59
C ASP A 143 -14.26 2.10 0.49
N VAL A 144 -13.68 0.94 0.15
CA VAL A 144 -12.83 0.17 1.09
C VAL A 144 -11.64 0.99 1.56
N LEU A 145 -10.91 1.62 0.64
CA LEU A 145 -9.71 2.39 0.94
C LEU A 145 -10.02 3.60 1.83
N LYS A 146 -11.13 4.30 1.58
CA LYS A 146 -11.58 5.41 2.42
C LYS A 146 -11.83 5.00 3.87
N ASN A 147 -12.35 3.78 4.08
CA ASN A 147 -12.56 3.23 5.43
C ASN A 147 -11.25 2.74 6.09
N ILE A 148 -10.18 2.53 5.32
CA ILE A 148 -8.86 2.12 5.83
C ILE A 148 -8.00 3.34 6.16
N ASN A 149 -7.87 4.25 5.20
CA ASN A 149 -7.06 5.44 5.30
C ASN A 149 -7.69 6.55 4.43
N PRO A 150 -8.45 7.48 5.02
CA PRO A 150 -9.12 8.55 4.27
C PRO A 150 -8.16 9.60 3.69
N PHE A 151 -6.87 9.55 4.06
CA PHE A 151 -5.84 10.50 3.63
C PHE A 151 -5.11 10.10 2.35
N VAL A 152 -5.49 8.97 1.76
CA VAL A 152 -4.99 8.53 0.44
C VAL A 152 -5.84 9.18 -0.63
N GLU A 153 -5.22 9.91 -1.54
CA GLU A 153 -5.90 10.40 -2.74
C GLU A 153 -6.18 9.23 -3.67
N VAL A 154 -7.45 9.03 -4.06
CA VAL A 154 -7.85 7.93 -4.95
C VAL A 154 -8.48 8.50 -6.22
N GLU A 155 -7.81 8.30 -7.33
CA GLU A 155 -8.35 8.55 -8.67
C GLU A 155 -8.82 7.24 -9.29
N ARG A 156 -9.98 7.28 -9.97
CA ARG A 156 -10.60 6.08 -10.55
C ARG A 156 -10.78 6.27 -12.04
N LYS A 157 -10.43 5.25 -12.82
CA LYS A 157 -10.71 5.17 -14.26
C LYS A 157 -11.46 3.87 -14.54
N ASP A 158 -12.75 4.03 -14.82
CA ASP A 158 -13.68 2.93 -15.04
C ASP A 158 -13.66 2.50 -16.52
N LEU A 159 -12.51 2.03 -17.02
CA LEU A 159 -12.30 1.77 -18.44
C LEU A 159 -11.40 0.55 -18.68
N TYR A 160 -11.56 -0.03 -19.86
CA TYR A 160 -10.70 -1.09 -20.34
C TYR A 160 -9.39 -0.50 -20.87
N LEU A 161 -8.25 -1.04 -20.43
CA LEU A 161 -6.94 -0.56 -20.85
C LEU A 161 -6.53 -1.16 -22.20
N ASP A 162 -6.15 -0.29 -23.12
CA ASP A 162 -5.55 -0.64 -24.39
C ASP A 162 -4.40 0.33 -24.73
N GLU A 163 -3.69 0.06 -25.82
CA GLU A 163 -2.52 0.85 -26.23
C GLU A 163 -2.84 2.34 -26.44
N SER A 164 -4.09 2.69 -26.74
CA SER A 164 -4.50 4.08 -26.98
C SER A 164 -4.67 4.91 -25.71
N ASN A 165 -4.89 4.27 -24.56
CA ASN A 165 -5.24 4.96 -23.31
C ASN A 165 -4.30 4.70 -22.13
N ILE A 166 -3.38 3.73 -22.23
CA ILE A 166 -2.37 3.44 -21.19
C ILE A 166 -1.56 4.70 -20.83
N GLU A 167 -1.17 5.48 -21.82
CA GLU A 167 -0.35 6.68 -21.61
C GLU A 167 -1.07 7.70 -20.72
N ASP A 168 -2.29 8.06 -21.10
CA ASP A 168 -3.12 8.99 -20.34
C ASP A 168 -3.55 8.45 -18.97
N CYS A 169 -3.67 7.12 -18.84
CA CYS A 169 -4.02 6.49 -17.58
C CYS A 169 -2.91 6.63 -16.54
N PHE A 170 -1.65 6.49 -16.94
CA PHE A 170 -0.52 6.32 -16.02
C PHE A 170 0.57 7.40 -16.10
N LYS A 171 0.36 8.48 -16.87
CA LYS A 171 1.35 9.58 -16.99
C LYS A 171 1.80 10.16 -15.64
N GLU A 172 0.88 10.26 -14.67
CA GLU A 172 1.15 10.82 -13.33
C GLU A 172 1.73 9.80 -12.33
N ALA A 173 1.73 8.49 -12.65
CA ALA A 173 2.26 7.48 -11.74
C ALA A 173 3.78 7.42 -11.81
N ASP A 174 4.43 7.30 -10.66
CA ASP A 174 5.87 7.02 -10.56
C ASP A 174 6.14 5.52 -10.78
N ILE A 175 5.20 4.71 -10.28
CA ILE A 175 5.27 3.25 -10.27
C ILE A 175 3.92 2.70 -10.72
N VAL A 176 3.94 1.71 -11.62
CA VAL A 176 2.73 1.00 -12.06
C VAL A 176 2.79 -0.46 -11.62
N VAL A 177 1.72 -0.89 -10.95
CA VAL A 177 1.48 -2.27 -10.59
C VAL A 177 0.59 -2.90 -11.65
N GLU A 178 1.09 -3.96 -12.27
CA GLU A 178 0.33 -4.76 -13.21
C GLU A 178 -0.32 -5.93 -12.47
N ALA A 179 -1.64 -6.09 -12.67
CA ALA A 179 -2.46 -7.07 -11.97
C ALA A 179 -3.57 -7.66 -12.87
N PHE A 180 -3.28 -7.82 -14.16
CA PHE A 180 -4.18 -8.45 -15.12
C PHE A 180 -4.07 -9.97 -15.09
N ASP A 181 -5.21 -10.61 -15.34
CA ASP A 181 -5.29 -12.07 -15.50
C ASP A 181 -4.87 -12.52 -16.92
N ASP A 182 -5.01 -11.65 -17.93
CA ASP A 182 -4.69 -11.97 -19.33
C ASP A 182 -3.21 -11.66 -19.68
N PRO A 183 -2.44 -12.65 -20.16
CA PRO A 183 -1.03 -12.46 -20.52
C PRO A 183 -0.78 -11.45 -21.65
N LYS A 184 -1.72 -11.26 -22.60
CA LYS A 184 -1.55 -10.30 -23.70
C LYS A 184 -1.73 -8.88 -23.20
N CYS A 185 -2.76 -8.63 -22.39
CA CYS A 185 -3.00 -7.33 -21.77
C CYS A 185 -1.80 -6.91 -20.91
N LYS A 186 -1.23 -7.85 -20.15
CA LYS A 186 0.01 -7.66 -19.40
C LYS A 186 1.18 -7.26 -20.29
N ALA A 187 1.45 -8.04 -21.34
CA ALA A 187 2.53 -7.74 -22.27
C ALA A 187 2.36 -6.35 -22.91
N ASN A 188 1.13 -6.01 -23.34
CA ASN A 188 0.81 -4.72 -23.94
C ASN A 188 1.03 -3.56 -22.97
N LEU A 189 0.59 -3.69 -21.71
CA LEU A 189 0.82 -2.68 -20.68
C LEU A 189 2.32 -2.48 -20.42
N VAL A 190 3.04 -3.57 -20.15
CA VAL A 190 4.46 -3.53 -19.81
C VAL A 190 5.27 -2.94 -20.97
N ASN A 191 5.05 -3.40 -22.20
CA ASN A 191 5.77 -2.91 -23.38
C ASN A 191 5.48 -1.44 -23.66
N THR A 192 4.21 -1.02 -23.55
CA THR A 192 3.82 0.38 -23.76
C THR A 192 4.49 1.28 -22.72
N LEU A 193 4.42 0.93 -21.44
CA LEU A 193 5.02 1.72 -20.36
C LEU A 193 6.54 1.79 -20.48
N LEU A 194 7.22 0.67 -20.73
CA LEU A 194 8.68 0.67 -20.90
C LEU A 194 9.13 1.51 -22.11
N SER A 195 8.34 1.52 -23.18
CA SER A 195 8.67 2.29 -24.39
C SER A 195 8.37 3.78 -24.26
N LYS A 196 7.28 4.15 -23.58
CA LYS A 196 6.79 5.53 -23.50
C LYS A 196 7.29 6.26 -22.26
N PHE A 197 7.54 5.53 -21.18
CA PHE A 197 7.94 6.04 -19.88
C PHE A 197 9.12 5.23 -19.31
N PRO A 198 10.31 5.32 -19.93
CA PRO A 198 11.49 4.61 -19.46
C PRO A 198 11.94 5.05 -18.05
N GLU A 199 11.39 6.14 -17.53
CA GLU A 199 11.62 6.60 -16.17
C GLU A 199 10.82 5.84 -15.10
N LYS A 200 9.67 5.26 -15.45
CA LYS A 200 8.73 4.63 -14.51
C LYS A 200 9.13 3.22 -14.14
N TYR A 201 8.78 2.83 -12.91
CA TYR A 201 8.93 1.45 -12.46
C TYR A 201 7.67 0.64 -12.70
N ILE A 202 7.84 -0.64 -13.03
CA ILE A 202 6.75 -1.57 -13.27
C ILE A 202 6.93 -2.78 -12.36
N VAL A 203 5.88 -3.14 -11.62
CA VAL A 203 5.84 -4.30 -10.73
C VAL A 203 4.70 -5.23 -11.16
N ALA A 204 5.04 -6.27 -11.93
CA ALA A 204 4.10 -7.27 -12.43
C ALA A 204 4.12 -8.54 -11.57
N ALA A 205 3.15 -9.43 -11.81
CA ALA A 205 3.15 -10.75 -11.20
C ALA A 205 2.84 -11.88 -12.17
N SER A 206 3.35 -13.09 -11.92
CA SER A 206 3.07 -14.30 -12.70
C SER A 206 3.27 -15.56 -11.87
N GLY A 207 2.30 -16.48 -11.91
CA GLY A 207 2.39 -17.76 -11.21
C GLY A 207 2.10 -17.66 -9.72
N MET A 208 0.82 -17.77 -9.34
CA MET A 208 0.38 -17.77 -7.93
C MET A 208 -0.90 -18.57 -7.67
N ALA A 209 -1.37 -19.37 -8.65
CA ALA A 209 -2.55 -20.20 -8.48
C ALA A 209 -2.31 -21.39 -7.54
N GLY A 210 -3.36 -21.99 -7.04
CA GLY A 210 -3.30 -23.16 -6.15
C GLY A 210 -2.90 -22.82 -4.71
N TYR A 211 -2.62 -23.88 -3.95
CA TYR A 211 -2.28 -23.84 -2.52
C TYR A 211 -0.82 -24.25 -2.27
N PHE A 212 0.01 -24.27 -3.31
CA PHE A 212 1.40 -24.70 -3.22
C PHE A 212 2.22 -23.80 -2.30
N SER A 213 3.43 -24.25 -1.95
CA SER A 213 4.32 -23.55 -1.01
C SER A 213 4.41 -22.05 -1.33
N ASN A 214 4.21 -21.23 -0.30
CA ASN A 214 4.32 -19.78 -0.44
C ASN A 214 5.76 -19.33 -0.67
N ASN A 215 6.76 -20.12 -0.24
CA ASN A 215 8.17 -19.78 -0.39
C ASN A 215 8.65 -19.81 -1.85
N THR A 216 7.83 -20.34 -2.77
CA THR A 216 8.13 -20.29 -4.22
C THR A 216 7.78 -18.95 -4.84
N ILE A 217 6.97 -18.12 -4.17
CA ILE A 217 6.67 -16.76 -4.62
C ILE A 217 7.89 -15.90 -4.32
N GLN A 218 8.52 -15.40 -5.38
CA GLN A 218 9.73 -14.58 -5.28
C GLN A 218 9.59 -13.31 -6.10
N THR A 219 10.25 -12.25 -5.65
CA THR A 219 10.42 -11.03 -6.44
C THR A 219 11.70 -11.18 -7.27
N LYS A 220 11.65 -10.88 -8.56
CA LYS A 220 12.81 -10.89 -9.47
C LYS A 220 12.86 -9.59 -10.25
N ARG A 221 14.03 -8.97 -10.35
CA ARG A 221 14.28 -7.80 -11.21
C ARG A 221 14.65 -8.34 -12.58
N LYS A 222 13.76 -8.17 -13.57
CA LYS A 222 13.93 -8.70 -14.92
C LYS A 222 14.64 -7.70 -15.83
N LEU A 223 14.37 -6.41 -15.64
CA LEU A 223 15.08 -5.28 -16.26
C LEU A 223 15.31 -4.19 -15.19
N ASP A 224 16.06 -3.15 -15.53
CA ASP A 224 16.38 -2.06 -14.59
C ASP A 224 15.14 -1.53 -13.84
N LYS A 225 14.03 -1.30 -14.55
CA LYS A 225 12.80 -0.78 -13.93
C LYS A 225 11.61 -1.74 -14.02
N PHE A 226 11.87 -3.02 -14.21
CA PHE A 226 10.84 -4.04 -14.32
C PHE A 226 11.07 -5.19 -13.32
N TYR A 227 10.10 -5.34 -12.41
CA TYR A 227 10.07 -6.37 -11.40
C TYR A 227 8.93 -7.35 -11.70
N LEU A 228 9.19 -8.63 -11.50
CA LEU A 228 8.22 -9.71 -11.64
C LEU A 228 8.12 -10.50 -10.34
N VAL A 229 6.91 -10.66 -9.83
CA VAL A 229 6.60 -11.38 -8.59
C VAL A 229 5.87 -12.69 -8.89
N GLY A 230 6.30 -13.78 -8.28
CA GLY A 230 5.59 -15.06 -8.32
C GLY A 230 6.52 -16.24 -8.55
N ASP A 231 5.94 -17.38 -8.90
CA ASP A 231 6.69 -18.62 -9.11
C ASP A 231 6.89 -19.00 -10.59
N ASP A 232 6.50 -18.11 -11.52
CA ASP A 232 6.61 -18.26 -12.97
C ASP A 232 5.92 -19.50 -13.58
N THR A 233 5.21 -20.34 -12.79
CA THR A 233 4.76 -21.68 -13.23
C THR A 233 3.33 -22.02 -12.84
N SER A 234 2.80 -21.50 -11.73
CA SER A 234 1.48 -21.84 -11.21
C SER A 234 0.37 -20.99 -11.84
N GLU A 235 -0.01 -21.32 -13.06
CA GLU A 235 -1.15 -20.70 -13.74
C GLU A 235 -2.49 -21.26 -13.23
N ALA A 236 -3.52 -20.43 -13.28
CA ALA A 236 -4.88 -20.87 -12.97
C ALA A 236 -5.40 -21.77 -14.09
N ALA A 237 -5.94 -22.93 -13.72
CA ALA A 237 -6.42 -23.93 -14.66
C ALA A 237 -7.58 -24.73 -14.05
N LEU A 238 -8.21 -25.59 -14.85
CA LEU A 238 -9.23 -26.50 -14.35
C LEU A 238 -8.66 -27.36 -13.20
N GLY A 239 -9.27 -27.27 -12.01
CA GLY A 239 -8.79 -27.94 -10.80
C GLY A 239 -7.69 -27.20 -10.03
N CYS A 240 -7.20 -26.06 -10.54
CA CYS A 240 -6.20 -25.22 -9.89
C CYS A 240 -6.66 -23.75 -9.90
N GLY A 241 -7.47 -23.38 -8.90
CA GLY A 241 -8.00 -22.02 -8.75
C GLY A 241 -7.05 -21.09 -7.99
N LEU A 242 -7.37 -19.81 -7.98
CA LEU A 242 -6.68 -18.79 -7.19
C LEU A 242 -7.12 -18.83 -5.73
N MET A 243 -6.18 -19.02 -4.80
CA MET A 243 -6.44 -19.08 -3.37
C MET A 243 -6.07 -17.76 -2.70
N ALA A 244 -6.98 -17.18 -1.92
CA ALA A 244 -6.79 -15.89 -1.23
C ALA A 244 -5.41 -15.73 -0.55
N PRO A 245 -4.93 -16.68 0.27
CA PRO A 245 -3.64 -16.52 0.95
C PRO A 245 -2.47 -16.40 -0.03
N ARG A 246 -2.43 -17.25 -1.05
CA ARG A 246 -1.32 -17.28 -2.02
C ARG A 246 -1.32 -16.05 -2.93
N VAL A 247 -2.51 -15.60 -3.35
CA VAL A 247 -2.71 -14.34 -4.07
C VAL A 247 -2.27 -13.15 -3.21
N ALA A 248 -2.65 -13.12 -1.93
CA ALA A 248 -2.27 -12.04 -1.03
C ALA A 248 -0.76 -12.01 -0.76
N ILE A 249 -0.08 -13.16 -0.73
CA ILE A 249 1.38 -13.23 -0.61
C ILE A 249 2.04 -12.60 -1.84
N ALA A 250 1.63 -12.99 -3.05
CA ALA A 250 2.14 -12.36 -4.28
C ALA A 250 1.83 -10.86 -4.33
N ALA A 251 0.61 -10.45 -3.98
CA ALA A 251 0.23 -9.04 -3.91
C ALA A 251 1.08 -8.25 -2.90
N ASN A 252 1.37 -8.82 -1.72
CA ASN A 252 2.21 -8.16 -0.73
C ASN A 252 3.70 -8.14 -1.13
N HIS A 253 4.18 -9.10 -1.91
CA HIS A 253 5.46 -8.96 -2.59
C HIS A 253 5.44 -7.76 -3.55
N GLN A 254 4.40 -7.58 -4.36
CA GLN A 254 4.29 -6.40 -5.24
C GLN A 254 4.25 -5.10 -4.43
N ALA A 255 3.39 -4.99 -3.42
CA ALA A 255 3.27 -3.81 -2.58
C ALA A 255 4.56 -3.47 -1.82
N ASN A 256 5.26 -4.49 -1.31
CA ASN A 256 6.54 -4.27 -0.65
C ASN A 256 7.63 -3.87 -1.65
N THR A 257 7.64 -4.41 -2.87
CA THR A 257 8.55 -3.94 -3.93
C THR A 257 8.29 -2.48 -4.28
N VAL A 258 7.02 -2.04 -4.37
CA VAL A 258 6.66 -0.62 -4.54
C VAL A 258 7.22 0.22 -3.41
N LEU A 259 7.01 -0.17 -2.15
CA LEU A 259 7.58 0.53 -0.98
C LEU A 259 9.11 0.63 -1.07
N ARG A 260 9.79 -0.46 -1.43
CA ARG A 260 11.24 -0.48 -1.56
C ARG A 260 11.74 0.45 -2.67
N ILE A 261 11.05 0.51 -3.81
CA ILE A 261 11.36 1.47 -4.88
C ILE A 261 11.20 2.91 -4.40
N ILE A 262 10.10 3.23 -3.71
CA ILE A 262 9.88 4.56 -3.11
C ILE A 262 11.00 4.92 -2.13
N LEU A 263 11.53 3.90 -1.44
CA LEU A 263 12.63 4.05 -0.50
C LEU A 263 14.02 4.01 -1.16
N GLU A 264 14.11 3.89 -2.48
CA GLU A 264 15.35 3.74 -3.24
C GLU A 264 16.17 2.48 -2.86
N GLU A 265 15.48 1.44 -2.39
CA GLU A 265 16.05 0.14 -2.03
C GLU A 265 15.84 -0.89 -3.15
N TYR A 266 16.84 -1.09 -4.01
CA TYR A 266 16.68 -1.86 -5.26
C TYR A 266 17.19 -3.29 -5.26
N GLU A 267 17.91 -3.72 -4.21
CA GLU A 267 18.43 -5.08 -4.06
C GLU A 267 17.30 -6.12 -3.94
N ILE A 268 17.54 -7.40 -4.26
CA ILE A 268 16.53 -8.47 -4.15
C ILE A 268 17.03 -9.56 -3.23
#